data_AF-A0A819KDQ6-F1
#
_entry.id   AF-A0A819KDQ6-F1
#
_cell.length_a   1.000
_cell.length_b   1.000
_cell.length_c   1.000
_cell.angle_alpha   90.00
_cell.angle_beta   90.00
_cell.angle_gamma   90.00
#
_symmetry.space_group_name_H-M   'P 1'
#
loop_
_entity.id
_entity.type
_entity.pdbx_description
1 polymer ?
#
loop_
_entity_poly.entity_id
_entity_poly.type
_entity_poly.pdbx_seq_one_letter_code
_entity_poly.pdbx_strand_id
1 'polypeptide(L)'
;MSNSTWNLIAPTLGNSDLKLFSSVALEWHNAPTLESCFSQWKKSVKEDIISPLSDLHVLCFNVRGLDYRWGEVVLLSTQHVSDIVVLTEVGRIDYSLAAAAFPKYQSFYQGGENRNGGVLILVRQGLSTIRHQCNVSNVCVIDILLEESLRIIGVYAPESKSWNWHDINPFVNHNCVLMGDFNIDLQEDKLKREVLLSWTDSHALSPIIPDGPTSLRSHRTIDYAFTSGVHLSLQTYQGDTTSDHLPLLGILACDGKEQALVLNDRGLLPDNQSGFRANHRLQSRVLLLIDQISSLMANSSPVCTIFVDFRSAFDQLWFDGCVGKLSRLGIPAAYVAWIKEWLTNRRGYIDIQGTCSRWFPIKRGGPQGSSLTPSVFITYHSDMSDAFPMAMSFLFADDVAATMAGQMGIKYTDQCIDLEKRLASFFDNLEYYSVLSVQPINYKKTHAMWTARAVSYPNPMPILKCGWSSLINYTLLKIRQRTTLVNTCKYAGVSSNEATNRPFACVFYMSEKSIPLSSVGRFYF
;
A
#
# COMPACT_ATOMS: atom_id res chain seq x y z
N MET A 1 -22.42 17.22 39.20
CA MET A 1 -23.31 16.09 39.52
C MET A 1 -23.00 15.62 40.94
N SER A 2 -24.01 15.41 41.77
CA SER A 2 -23.84 14.92 43.16
C SER A 2 -23.34 13.48 43.18
N ASN A 3 -22.65 13.08 44.26
CA ASN A 3 -22.15 11.70 44.52
C ASN A 3 -23.20 10.59 44.32
N SER A 4 -24.49 10.93 44.30
CA SER A 4 -25.58 9.98 44.06
C SER A 4 -25.60 9.39 42.64
N THR A 5 -25.22 10.14 41.60
CA THR A 5 -25.29 9.65 40.20
C THR A 5 -24.12 8.72 39.87
N TRP A 6 -22.93 8.96 40.45
CA TRP A 6 -21.75 8.12 40.26
C TRP A 6 -21.91 6.73 40.88
N ASN A 7 -22.58 6.64 42.03
CA ASN A 7 -22.85 5.37 42.71
C ASN A 7 -23.84 4.47 41.96
N LEU A 8 -24.60 5.01 40.99
CA LEU A 8 -25.52 4.25 40.14
C LEU A 8 -24.84 3.63 38.91
N ILE A 9 -23.76 4.24 38.39
CA ILE A 9 -23.10 3.84 37.13
C ILE A 9 -21.88 2.96 37.41
N ALA A 10 -21.12 3.24 38.47
CA ALA A 10 -19.89 2.53 38.83
C ALA A 10 -20.03 0.98 38.92
N PRO A 11 -21.15 0.38 39.39
CA PRO A 11 -21.26 -1.08 39.47
C PRO A 11 -21.39 -1.80 38.11
N THR A 12 -21.69 -1.07 37.03
CA THR A 12 -21.99 -1.64 35.70
C THR A 12 -20.81 -1.61 34.72
N LEU A 13 -19.71 -0.97 35.10
CA LEU A 13 -18.53 -0.79 34.25
C LEU A 13 -17.40 -1.72 34.68
N GLY A 14 -16.68 -2.30 33.71
CA GLY A 14 -15.49 -3.10 33.99
C GLY A 14 -14.38 -2.25 34.62
N ASN A 15 -13.49 -2.86 35.40
CA ASN A 15 -12.40 -2.14 36.11
C ASN A 15 -11.48 -1.31 35.19
N SER A 16 -11.31 -1.72 33.93
CA SER A 16 -10.59 -0.96 32.90
C SER A 16 -11.34 0.32 32.49
N ASP A 17 -12.65 0.19 32.26
CA ASP A 17 -13.51 1.28 31.81
C ASP A 17 -13.73 2.28 32.94
N LEU A 18 -13.82 1.80 34.19
CA LEU A 18 -13.94 2.62 35.39
C LEU A 18 -12.71 3.52 35.59
N LYS A 19 -11.50 3.01 35.30
CA LYS A 19 -10.26 3.83 35.26
C LYS A 19 -10.25 4.86 34.13
N LEU A 20 -10.73 4.48 32.94
CA LEU A 20 -10.80 5.39 31.80
C LEU A 20 -11.81 6.52 32.05
N PHE A 21 -13.03 6.17 32.46
CA PHE A 21 -14.11 7.14 32.70
C PHE A 21 -13.87 7.99 33.95
N SER A 22 -13.24 7.48 34.99
CA SER A 22 -12.96 8.29 36.19
C SER A 22 -12.03 9.47 35.91
N SER A 23 -11.05 9.32 35.01
CA SER A 23 -10.17 10.43 34.63
C SER A 23 -10.92 11.55 33.89
N VAL A 24 -11.71 11.19 32.88
CA VAL A 24 -12.56 12.10 32.10
C VAL A 24 -13.64 12.76 32.98
N ALA A 25 -14.21 12.01 33.91
CA ALA A 25 -15.20 12.50 34.85
C ALA A 25 -14.64 13.49 35.88
N LEU A 26 -13.42 13.23 36.34
CA LEU A 26 -12.72 14.12 37.27
C LEU A 26 -12.34 15.43 36.57
N GLU A 27 -11.89 15.35 35.31
CA GLU A 27 -11.64 16.52 34.46
C GLU A 27 -12.92 17.33 34.20
N TRP A 28 -14.03 16.66 33.91
CA TRP A 28 -15.34 17.30 33.76
C TRP A 28 -15.78 17.97 35.06
N HIS A 29 -15.60 17.32 36.21
CA HIS A 29 -16.01 17.85 37.51
C HIS A 29 -15.21 19.10 37.91
N ASN A 30 -13.93 19.13 37.57
CA ASN A 30 -13.02 20.22 37.94
C ASN A 30 -13.08 21.40 36.95
N ALA A 31 -13.74 21.25 35.80
CA ALA A 31 -13.90 22.33 34.84
C ALA A 31 -15.00 23.31 35.31
N PRO A 32 -14.70 24.62 35.41
CA PRO A 32 -15.67 25.61 35.89
C PRO A 32 -16.85 25.84 34.92
N THR A 33 -16.67 25.52 33.63
CA THR A 33 -17.72 25.56 32.60
C THR A 33 -17.49 24.45 31.57
N LEU A 34 -18.56 24.04 30.88
CA LEU A 34 -18.52 23.05 29.79
C LEU A 34 -17.53 23.47 28.67
N GLU A 35 -17.52 24.76 28.38
CA GLU A 35 -16.68 25.39 27.35
C GLU A 35 -15.19 25.40 27.73
N SER A 36 -14.88 25.50 29.03
CA SER A 36 -13.51 25.35 29.57
C SER A 36 -13.00 23.92 29.43
N CYS A 37 -13.86 22.93 29.69
CA CYS A 37 -13.54 21.51 29.52
C CYS A 37 -13.23 21.19 28.04
N PHE A 38 -14.10 21.61 27.12
CA PHE A 38 -13.88 21.45 25.69
C PHE A 38 -12.67 22.21 25.16
N SER A 39 -12.34 23.37 25.74
CA SER A 39 -11.13 24.12 25.39
C SER A 39 -9.85 23.42 25.84
N GLN A 40 -9.86 22.74 26.99
CA GLN A 40 -8.73 21.92 27.42
C GLN A 40 -8.57 20.68 26.53
N TRP A 41 -9.66 19.99 26.21
CA TRP A 41 -9.61 18.85 25.29
C TRP A 41 -9.19 19.24 23.88
N LYS A 42 -9.61 20.41 23.38
CA LYS A 42 -9.12 20.98 22.10
C LYS A 42 -7.62 21.24 22.11
N LYS A 43 -7.01 21.63 23.24
CA LYS A 43 -5.55 21.81 23.34
C LYS A 43 -4.79 20.48 23.31
N SER A 44 -5.44 19.38 23.71
CA SER A 44 -4.87 18.03 23.70
C SER A 44 -4.97 17.34 22.34
N VAL A 45 -5.91 17.77 21.49
CA VAL A 45 -6.02 17.34 20.10
C VAL A 45 -5.08 18.21 19.28
N LYS A 46 -3.94 17.66 18.84
CA LYS A 46 -3.13 18.32 17.80
C LYS A 46 -4.03 18.50 16.58
N GLU A 47 -4.14 19.73 16.07
CA GLU A 47 -4.68 19.92 14.73
C GLU A 47 -3.80 19.12 13.77
N ASP A 48 -4.39 18.08 13.18
CA ASP A 48 -3.73 17.31 12.13
C ASP A 48 -3.54 18.24 10.93
N ILE A 49 -2.37 18.86 10.85
CA ILE A 49 -1.86 19.39 9.60
C ILE A 49 -1.74 18.16 8.70
N ILE A 50 -2.68 18.03 7.77
CA ILE A 50 -2.67 16.97 6.75
C ILE A 50 -1.32 17.08 6.05
N SER A 51 -0.43 16.14 6.29
CA SER A 51 0.80 16.05 5.52
C SER A 51 0.39 15.81 4.07
N PRO A 52 1.00 16.46 3.07
CA PRO A 52 0.66 16.30 1.64
C PRO A 52 0.89 14.88 1.07
N LEU A 53 1.15 13.89 1.92
CA LEU A 53 1.52 12.49 1.62
C LEU A 53 0.56 11.46 2.25
N SER A 54 -0.55 11.88 2.88
CA SER A 54 -1.53 10.94 3.46
C SER A 54 -2.64 10.60 2.47
N ASP A 55 -3.05 9.33 2.43
CA ASP A 55 -4.22 8.88 1.66
C ASP A 55 -5.47 9.68 2.09
N LEU A 56 -6.34 10.05 1.14
CA LEU A 56 -7.53 10.86 1.39
C LEU A 56 -8.75 9.97 1.64
N HIS A 57 -9.49 10.25 2.70
CA HIS A 57 -10.69 9.51 3.05
C HIS A 57 -11.92 10.11 2.35
N VAL A 58 -12.74 9.27 1.73
CA VAL A 58 -13.92 9.66 0.96
C VAL A 58 -15.18 9.08 1.58
N LEU A 59 -16.23 9.88 1.65
CA LEU A 59 -17.59 9.45 1.94
C LEU A 59 -18.47 9.81 0.76
N CYS A 60 -19.17 8.83 0.18
CA CYS A 60 -20.18 9.08 -0.83
C CYS A 60 -21.55 8.60 -0.33
N PHE A 61 -22.57 9.45 -0.39
CA PHE A 61 -23.85 9.12 0.24
C PHE A 61 -25.03 9.78 -0.47
N ASN A 62 -26.00 8.97 -0.91
CA ASN A 62 -27.31 9.46 -1.32
C ASN A 62 -28.15 9.77 -0.07
N VAL A 63 -28.36 11.08 0.18
CA VAL A 63 -28.97 11.59 1.42
C VAL A 63 -30.47 11.84 1.31
N ARG A 64 -31.05 11.80 0.11
CA ARG A 64 -32.50 12.04 -0.13
C ARG A 64 -33.07 13.25 0.62
N GLY A 65 -32.44 14.40 0.44
CA GLY A 65 -32.76 15.65 1.11
C GLY A 65 -31.87 15.90 2.32
N LEU A 66 -30.90 16.80 2.15
CA LEU A 66 -29.92 17.13 3.19
C LEU A 66 -30.54 17.81 4.42
N ASP A 67 -31.60 18.60 4.24
CA ASP A 67 -32.29 19.29 5.34
C ASP A 67 -32.74 18.34 6.45
N TYR A 68 -33.07 17.09 6.11
CA TYR A 68 -33.52 16.07 7.05
C TYR A 68 -32.37 15.22 7.61
N ARG A 69 -31.24 15.11 6.90
CA ARG A 69 -30.16 14.15 7.20
C ARG A 69 -28.79 14.77 7.45
N TRP A 70 -28.67 16.09 7.50
CA TRP A 70 -27.38 16.75 7.73
C TRP A 70 -26.68 16.26 9.01
N GLY A 71 -27.43 15.97 10.08
CA GLY A 71 -26.86 15.45 11.33
C GLY A 71 -26.21 14.08 11.18
N GLU A 72 -26.80 13.19 10.37
CA GLU A 72 -26.24 11.88 10.03
C GLU A 72 -24.96 12.03 9.21
N VAL A 73 -24.95 12.93 8.22
CA VAL A 73 -23.76 13.23 7.42
C VAL A 73 -22.62 13.78 8.28
N VAL A 74 -22.93 14.69 9.21
CA VAL A 74 -21.91 15.25 10.15
C VAL A 74 -21.33 14.15 11.03
N LEU A 75 -22.17 13.24 11.55
CA LEU A 75 -21.71 12.13 12.37
C LEU A 75 -20.79 11.19 11.59
N LEU A 76 -21.23 10.73 10.42
CA LEU A 76 -20.46 9.81 9.56
C LEU A 76 -19.13 10.42 9.11
N SER A 77 -19.17 11.66 8.60
CA SER A 77 -17.97 12.35 8.13
C SER A 77 -16.96 12.61 9.27
N THR A 78 -17.44 12.82 10.50
CA THR A 78 -16.57 13.00 11.68
C THR A 78 -16.01 11.66 12.15
N GLN A 79 -16.83 10.61 12.22
CA GLN A 79 -16.44 9.28 12.70
C GLN A 79 -15.39 8.62 11.79
N HIS A 80 -15.51 8.83 10.48
CA HIS A 80 -14.58 8.25 9.49
C HIS A 80 -13.48 9.21 9.03
N VAL A 81 -13.43 10.42 9.62
CA VAL A 81 -12.45 11.47 9.31
C VAL A 81 -12.38 11.72 7.80
N SER A 82 -13.54 11.92 7.17
CA SER A 82 -13.63 12.08 5.73
C SER A 82 -12.99 13.39 5.28
N ASP A 83 -12.10 13.33 4.30
CA ASP A 83 -11.51 14.49 3.64
C ASP A 83 -12.44 15.06 2.57
N ILE A 84 -13.09 14.16 1.84
CA ILE A 84 -13.97 14.48 0.73
C ILE A 84 -15.31 13.81 1.00
N VAL A 85 -16.40 14.57 0.94
CA VAL A 85 -17.75 14.04 1.08
C VAL A 85 -18.55 14.39 -0.16
N VAL A 86 -19.02 13.38 -0.90
CA VAL A 86 -19.88 13.52 -2.08
C VAL A 86 -21.29 13.11 -1.71
N LEU A 87 -22.21 14.07 -1.72
CA LEU A 87 -23.62 13.84 -1.41
C LEU A 87 -24.46 13.95 -2.66
N THR A 88 -25.37 12.99 -2.86
CA THR A 88 -26.33 12.94 -3.97
C THR A 88 -27.77 13.03 -3.46
N GLU A 89 -28.71 13.38 -4.34
CA GLU A 89 -30.12 13.68 -4.00
C GLU A 89 -30.23 14.69 -2.85
N VAL A 90 -29.36 15.70 -2.85
CA VAL A 90 -29.23 16.66 -1.75
C VAL A 90 -30.46 17.57 -1.64
N GLY A 91 -31.14 17.80 -2.77
CA GLY A 91 -32.20 18.79 -2.91
C GLY A 91 -31.65 20.21 -3.08
N ARG A 92 -32.52 21.19 -2.84
CA ARG A 92 -32.10 22.60 -2.78
C ARG A 92 -31.35 22.86 -1.48
N ILE A 93 -30.22 23.55 -1.58
CA ILE A 93 -29.39 23.86 -0.42
C ILE A 93 -29.60 25.30 0.03
N ASP A 94 -29.80 25.49 1.33
CA ASP A 94 -29.50 26.76 2.00
C ASP A 94 -28.01 26.78 2.36
N TYR A 95 -27.24 27.60 1.64
CA TYR A 95 -25.80 27.73 1.87
C TYR A 95 -25.46 28.17 3.29
N SER A 96 -26.33 28.93 3.95
CA SER A 96 -26.13 29.38 5.33
C SER A 96 -26.20 28.20 6.30
N LEU A 97 -27.19 27.32 6.10
CA LEU A 97 -27.35 26.11 6.89
C LEU A 97 -26.23 25.11 6.62
N ALA A 98 -25.85 24.92 5.35
CA ALA A 98 -24.74 24.04 4.98
C ALA A 98 -23.40 24.51 5.57
N ALA A 99 -23.11 25.82 5.53
CA ALA A 99 -21.91 26.38 6.13
C ALA A 99 -21.90 26.20 7.67
N ALA A 100 -23.05 26.34 8.33
CA ALA A 100 -23.18 26.14 9.76
C ALA A 100 -23.06 24.65 10.17
N ALA A 101 -23.61 23.74 9.36
CA ALA A 101 -23.57 22.30 9.61
C ALA A 101 -22.18 21.69 9.34
N PHE A 102 -21.47 22.20 8.34
CA PHE A 102 -20.16 21.69 7.91
C PHE A 102 -19.05 22.73 8.02
N PRO A 103 -18.78 23.31 9.21
CA PRO A 103 -17.87 24.45 9.36
C PRO A 103 -16.40 24.10 9.08
N LYS A 104 -16.06 22.81 9.02
CA LYS A 104 -14.72 22.30 8.70
C LYS A 104 -14.52 22.01 7.20
N TYR A 105 -15.53 22.25 6.36
CA TYR A 105 -15.49 21.92 4.94
C TYR A 105 -15.74 23.16 4.08
N GLN A 106 -15.15 23.15 2.89
CA GLN A 106 -15.53 23.99 1.76
C GLN A 106 -16.63 23.26 0.98
N SER A 107 -17.69 23.96 0.59
CA SER A 107 -18.87 23.38 -0.05
C SER A 107 -19.00 23.77 -1.53
N PHE A 108 -19.23 22.79 -2.38
CA PHE A 108 -19.42 22.95 -3.83
C PHE A 108 -20.70 22.27 -4.26
N TYR A 109 -21.67 23.05 -4.70
CA TYR A 109 -23.00 22.54 -5.06
C TYR A 109 -23.28 22.70 -6.54
N GLN A 110 -23.89 21.67 -7.13
CA GLN A 110 -24.59 21.75 -8.40
C GLN A 110 -26.05 21.37 -8.21
N GLY A 111 -26.96 22.25 -8.65
CA GLY A 111 -28.39 21.98 -8.62
C GLY A 111 -28.82 20.86 -9.58
N GLY A 112 -29.90 20.18 -9.21
CA GLY A 112 -30.62 19.29 -10.10
C GLY A 112 -31.67 20.01 -10.93
N GLU A 113 -32.31 19.27 -11.83
CA GLU A 113 -33.43 19.79 -12.65
C GLU A 113 -34.72 19.95 -11.85
N ASN A 114 -34.86 19.19 -10.76
CA ASN A 114 -36.01 19.24 -9.87
C ASN A 114 -35.57 19.59 -8.43
N ARG A 115 -36.54 19.77 -7.54
CA ARG A 115 -36.28 20.19 -6.14
C ARG A 115 -35.58 19.13 -5.27
N ASN A 116 -35.55 17.88 -5.70
CA ASN A 116 -34.98 16.75 -4.95
C ASN A 116 -33.55 16.41 -5.42
N GLY A 117 -33.23 16.72 -6.68
CA GLY A 117 -31.90 16.51 -7.24
C GLY A 117 -30.88 17.52 -6.71
N GLY A 118 -29.63 17.29 -7.10
CA GLY A 118 -28.50 18.10 -6.71
C GLY A 118 -27.37 17.25 -6.15
N VAL A 119 -26.15 17.75 -6.31
CA VAL A 119 -24.93 17.12 -5.82
C VAL A 119 -24.13 18.15 -5.04
N LEU A 120 -23.73 17.80 -3.83
CA LEU A 120 -22.87 18.60 -2.96
C LEU A 120 -21.55 17.87 -2.74
N ILE A 121 -20.44 18.52 -3.02
CA ILE A 121 -19.11 18.05 -2.65
C ILE A 121 -18.61 18.93 -1.52
N LEU A 122 -18.26 18.31 -0.39
CA LEU A 122 -17.62 18.95 0.76
C LEU A 122 -16.16 18.53 0.79
N VAL A 123 -15.25 19.48 0.92
CA VAL A 123 -13.80 19.22 1.02
C VAL A 123 -13.24 19.81 2.30
N ARG A 124 -12.54 19.00 3.10
CA ARG A 124 -11.97 19.42 4.38
C ARG A 124 -11.07 20.64 4.20
N GLN A 125 -11.24 21.64 5.08
CA GLN A 125 -10.39 22.83 5.10
C GLN A 125 -8.93 22.42 5.30
N GLY A 126 -8.04 23.05 4.52
CA GLY A 126 -6.62 22.66 4.42
C GLY A 126 -6.26 22.08 3.06
N LEU A 127 -7.22 21.49 2.34
CA LEU A 127 -7.05 21.10 0.95
C LEU A 127 -7.38 22.28 0.03
N SER A 128 -6.48 22.56 -0.91
CA SER A 128 -6.68 23.58 -1.93
C SER A 128 -7.54 23.02 -3.05
N THR A 129 -8.53 23.77 -3.52
CA THR A 129 -9.52 23.29 -4.49
C THR A 129 -9.81 24.32 -5.59
N ILE A 130 -10.25 23.83 -6.75
CA ILE A 130 -10.75 24.64 -7.86
C ILE A 130 -12.12 24.12 -8.27
N ARG A 131 -13.12 25.00 -8.34
CA ARG A 131 -14.45 24.68 -8.87
C ARG A 131 -14.46 24.83 -10.40
N HIS A 132 -14.90 23.80 -11.11
CA HIS A 132 -15.19 23.89 -12.54
C HIS A 132 -16.64 24.28 -12.79
N GLN A 133 -16.86 25.17 -13.75
CA GLN A 133 -18.22 25.53 -14.16
C GLN A 133 -18.82 24.39 -15.00
N CYS A 134 -19.80 23.71 -14.43
CA CYS A 134 -20.52 22.61 -15.06
C CYS A 134 -21.97 23.02 -15.33
N ASN A 135 -22.39 22.95 -16.60
CA ASN A 135 -23.77 23.24 -17.00
C ASN A 135 -24.67 21.98 -17.01
N VAL A 136 -24.12 20.83 -16.62
CA VAL A 136 -24.87 19.57 -16.52
C VAL A 136 -25.51 19.50 -15.14
N SER A 137 -26.84 19.52 -15.09
CA SER A 137 -27.60 19.34 -13.86
C SER A 137 -27.22 18.03 -13.17
N ASN A 138 -27.19 18.03 -11.84
CA ASN A 138 -26.77 16.88 -11.04
C ASN A 138 -25.31 16.41 -11.25
N VAL A 139 -24.42 17.24 -11.80
CA VAL A 139 -23.00 16.93 -11.94
C VAL A 139 -22.15 18.03 -11.33
N CYS A 140 -21.43 17.69 -10.26
CA CYS A 140 -20.58 18.62 -9.52
C CYS A 140 -19.11 18.27 -9.78
N VAL A 141 -18.33 19.20 -10.33
CA VAL A 141 -16.91 18.99 -10.69
C VAL A 141 -16.01 19.91 -9.90
N ILE A 142 -14.99 19.36 -9.25
CA ILE A 142 -13.92 20.12 -8.60
C ILE A 142 -12.57 19.46 -8.87
N ASP A 143 -11.50 20.25 -8.78
CA ASP A 143 -10.14 19.75 -8.68
C ASP A 143 -9.61 19.98 -7.26
N ILE A 144 -8.89 19.00 -6.74
CA ILE A 144 -8.07 19.12 -5.53
C ILE A 144 -6.63 19.30 -5.99
N LEU A 145 -5.99 20.34 -5.48
CA LEU A 145 -4.62 20.71 -5.83
C LEU A 145 -3.65 19.95 -4.93
N LEU A 146 -3.23 18.78 -5.39
CA LEU A 146 -2.13 17.98 -4.84
C LEU A 146 -0.87 18.17 -5.71
N GLU A 147 0.16 17.33 -5.56
CA GLU A 147 1.33 17.33 -6.47
C GLU A 147 0.90 17.13 -7.94
N GLU A 148 -0.01 16.18 -8.17
CA GLU A 148 -0.78 16.07 -9.39
C GLU A 148 -2.25 16.37 -9.08
N SER A 149 -2.87 17.25 -9.85
CA SER A 149 -4.24 17.67 -9.57
C SER A 149 -5.21 16.50 -9.76
N LEU A 150 -5.98 16.20 -8.70
CA LEU A 150 -6.98 15.15 -8.68
C LEU A 150 -8.36 15.75 -8.93
N ARG A 151 -9.07 15.26 -9.94
CA ARG A 151 -10.42 15.70 -10.24
C ARG A 151 -11.48 14.83 -9.57
N ILE A 152 -12.43 15.45 -8.88
CA ILE A 152 -13.60 14.78 -8.30
C ILE A 152 -14.85 15.22 -9.05
N ILE A 153 -15.59 14.25 -9.57
CA ILE A 153 -16.84 14.44 -10.29
C ILE A 153 -17.93 13.68 -9.53
N GLY A 154 -18.78 14.42 -8.81
CA GLY A 154 -19.98 13.88 -8.17
C GLY A 154 -21.15 13.82 -9.15
N VAL A 155 -21.82 12.68 -9.25
CA VAL A 155 -22.94 12.46 -10.17
C VAL A 155 -24.17 11.92 -9.45
N TYR A 156 -25.32 12.52 -9.73
CA TYR A 156 -26.62 11.94 -9.40
C TYR A 156 -27.41 11.72 -10.69
N ALA A 157 -27.56 10.46 -11.08
CA ALA A 157 -28.25 10.06 -12.30
C ALA A 157 -29.65 9.49 -12.00
N PRO A 158 -30.71 10.33 -11.93
CA PRO A 158 -32.04 9.85 -11.56
C PRO A 158 -32.63 8.88 -12.59
N GLU A 159 -33.30 7.83 -12.10
CA GLU A 159 -33.87 6.74 -12.90
C GLU A 159 -34.87 7.18 -13.98
N SER A 160 -35.59 8.28 -13.73
CA SER A 160 -36.63 8.81 -14.63
C SER A 160 -36.09 9.50 -15.89
N LYS A 161 -34.77 9.64 -16.04
CA LYS A 161 -34.14 10.37 -17.14
C LYS A 161 -33.25 9.47 -17.99
N SER A 162 -33.28 9.69 -19.31
CA SER A 162 -32.25 9.18 -20.23
C SER A 162 -30.97 10.00 -20.08
N TRP A 163 -29.88 9.36 -19.64
CA TRP A 163 -28.58 10.00 -19.46
C TRP A 163 -27.74 9.92 -20.74
N ASN A 164 -27.16 11.07 -21.13
CA ASN A 164 -26.14 11.15 -22.15
C ASN A 164 -24.78 11.38 -21.49
N TRP A 165 -23.98 10.32 -21.35
CA TRP A 165 -22.68 10.39 -20.68
C TRP A 165 -21.67 11.30 -21.41
N HIS A 166 -21.88 11.55 -22.71
CA HIS A 166 -21.06 12.47 -23.48
C HIS A 166 -21.08 13.92 -22.97
N ASP A 167 -22.13 14.31 -22.22
CA ASP A 167 -22.22 15.66 -21.63
C ASP A 167 -21.15 15.87 -20.54
N ILE A 168 -20.59 14.78 -19.99
CA ILE A 168 -19.53 14.81 -18.95
C ILE A 168 -18.13 14.80 -19.57
N ASN A 169 -17.97 14.48 -20.87
CA ASN A 169 -16.68 14.38 -21.56
C ASN A 169 -15.69 15.53 -21.29
N PRO A 170 -16.11 16.82 -21.28
CA PRO A 170 -15.19 17.93 -21.05
C PRO A 170 -14.49 17.90 -19.69
N PHE A 171 -15.06 17.16 -18.73
CA PHE A 171 -14.58 17.10 -17.36
C PHE A 171 -13.74 15.87 -17.07
N VAL A 172 -13.85 14.79 -17.85
CA VAL A 172 -13.04 13.58 -17.64
C VAL A 172 -11.59 13.87 -18.04
N ASN A 173 -10.66 13.53 -17.15
CA ASN A 173 -9.22 13.63 -17.42
C ASN A 173 -8.51 12.31 -17.02
N HIS A 174 -7.19 12.30 -17.11
CA HIS A 174 -6.38 11.12 -16.80
C HIS A 174 -6.15 10.89 -15.30
N ASN A 175 -6.62 11.79 -14.42
CA ASN A 175 -6.49 11.70 -12.97
C ASN A 175 -7.79 12.16 -12.29
N CYS A 176 -8.83 11.33 -12.37
CA CYS A 176 -10.16 11.65 -11.84
C CYS A 176 -10.89 10.49 -11.18
N VAL A 177 -11.78 10.86 -10.26
CA VAL A 177 -12.81 10.02 -9.66
C VAL A 177 -14.18 10.53 -10.09
N LEU A 178 -14.99 9.66 -10.67
CA LEU A 178 -16.40 9.88 -10.98
C LEU A 178 -17.24 9.04 -10.04
N MET A 179 -18.02 9.62 -9.13
CA MET A 179 -18.74 8.82 -8.14
C MET A 179 -20.11 9.38 -7.76
N GLY A 180 -21.00 8.50 -7.30
CA GLY A 180 -22.33 8.87 -6.85
C GLY A 180 -23.36 7.78 -7.13
N ASP A 181 -24.60 8.20 -7.32
CA ASP A 181 -25.73 7.32 -7.61
C ASP A 181 -26.01 7.33 -9.11
N PHE A 182 -25.75 6.21 -9.77
CA PHE A 182 -25.93 6.05 -11.22
C PHE A 182 -27.32 5.52 -11.59
N ASN A 183 -28.11 4.99 -10.63
CA ASN A 183 -29.34 4.23 -10.87
C ASN A 183 -29.22 3.16 -11.97
N ILE A 184 -28.03 2.56 -12.10
CA ILE A 184 -27.73 1.48 -13.06
C ILE A 184 -27.01 0.38 -12.30
N ASP A 185 -27.60 -0.80 -12.23
CA ASP A 185 -26.90 -1.97 -11.68
C ASP A 185 -26.09 -2.65 -12.80
N LEU A 186 -24.77 -2.73 -12.63
CA LEU A 186 -23.86 -3.29 -13.64
C LEU A 186 -23.97 -4.82 -13.80
N GLN A 187 -24.72 -5.51 -12.96
CA GLN A 187 -25.00 -6.94 -13.14
C GLN A 187 -26.37 -7.16 -13.78
N GLU A 188 -27.37 -6.36 -13.39
CA GLU A 188 -28.76 -6.55 -13.80
C GLU A 188 -29.17 -5.75 -15.05
N ASP A 189 -28.74 -4.50 -15.20
CA ASP A 189 -29.22 -3.57 -16.23
C ASP A 189 -28.43 -3.66 -17.55
N LYS A 190 -28.47 -4.81 -18.23
CA LYS A 190 -27.66 -5.10 -19.42
C LYS A 190 -27.55 -3.94 -20.44
N LEU A 191 -28.67 -3.38 -20.88
CA LEU A 191 -28.70 -2.33 -21.89
C LEU A 191 -28.07 -1.01 -21.41
N LYS A 192 -28.46 -0.54 -20.21
CA LYS A 192 -27.91 0.71 -19.66
C LYS A 192 -26.43 0.56 -19.30
N ARG A 193 -26.05 -0.61 -18.79
CA ARG A 193 -24.67 -0.99 -18.51
C ARG A 193 -23.80 -0.96 -19.76
N GLU A 194 -24.23 -1.55 -20.86
CA GLU A 194 -23.42 -1.58 -22.10
C GLU A 194 -23.11 -0.18 -22.60
N VAL A 195 -24.08 0.73 -22.54
CA VAL A 195 -23.89 2.15 -22.90
C VAL A 195 -22.91 2.84 -21.94
N LEU A 196 -23.09 2.66 -20.63
CA LEU A 196 -22.22 3.26 -19.62
C LEU A 196 -20.79 2.72 -19.71
N LEU A 197 -20.61 1.40 -19.74
CA LEU A 197 -19.28 0.76 -19.79
C LEU A 197 -18.55 1.06 -21.10
N SER A 198 -19.25 1.06 -22.24
CA SER A 198 -18.63 1.47 -23.51
C SER A 198 -18.13 2.91 -23.46
N TRP A 199 -18.86 3.81 -22.79
CA TRP A 199 -18.44 5.19 -22.61
C TRP A 199 -17.24 5.28 -21.64
N THR A 200 -17.28 4.60 -20.50
CA THR A 200 -16.17 4.62 -19.52
C THR A 200 -14.89 4.03 -20.11
N ASP A 201 -14.99 2.92 -20.85
CA ASP A 201 -13.85 2.28 -21.53
C ASP A 201 -13.18 3.24 -22.52
N SER A 202 -13.97 4.01 -23.27
CA SER A 202 -13.45 5.01 -24.22
C SER A 202 -12.70 6.17 -23.55
N HIS A 203 -12.87 6.36 -22.24
CA HIS A 203 -12.19 7.40 -21.43
C HIS A 203 -11.24 6.81 -20.37
N ALA A 204 -10.90 5.52 -20.48
CA ALA A 204 -10.03 4.81 -19.53
C ALA A 204 -10.52 4.86 -18.06
N LEU A 205 -11.83 4.95 -17.86
CA LEU A 205 -12.47 4.93 -16.56
C LEU A 205 -12.78 3.47 -16.14
N SER A 206 -12.19 3.02 -15.05
CA SER A 206 -12.39 1.68 -14.50
C SER A 206 -13.45 1.69 -13.38
N PRO A 207 -14.43 0.77 -13.38
CA PRO A 207 -15.44 0.71 -12.33
C PRO A 207 -14.85 0.24 -11.00
N ILE A 208 -15.25 0.89 -9.91
CA ILE A 208 -14.95 0.54 -8.53
C ILE A 208 -16.28 0.22 -7.83
N ILE A 209 -16.55 -1.07 -7.69
CA ILE A 209 -17.81 -1.60 -7.17
C ILE A 209 -17.63 -1.97 -5.69
N PRO A 210 -18.53 -1.53 -4.80
CA PRO A 210 -18.43 -1.85 -3.38
C PRO A 210 -18.75 -3.33 -3.11
N ASP A 211 -18.49 -3.76 -1.88
CA ASP A 211 -18.57 -5.14 -1.40
C ASP A 211 -20.01 -5.68 -1.19
N GLY A 212 -21.04 -4.88 -1.43
CA GLY A 212 -22.43 -5.27 -1.28
C GLY A 212 -23.43 -4.31 -1.94
N PRO A 213 -24.73 -4.62 -1.85
CA PRO A 213 -25.78 -3.76 -2.40
C PRO A 213 -25.78 -2.41 -1.70
N THR A 214 -26.10 -1.36 -2.45
CA THR A 214 -26.11 0.01 -1.92
C THR A 214 -27.52 0.52 -1.69
N SER A 215 -28.52 -0.05 -2.36
CA SER A 215 -29.93 0.25 -2.11
C SER A 215 -30.54 -0.73 -1.11
N LEU A 216 -31.00 -0.26 0.05
CA LEU A 216 -31.72 -1.07 1.04
C LEU A 216 -33.12 -1.48 0.55
N ARG A 217 -33.72 -0.67 -0.33
CA ARG A 217 -35.05 -0.94 -0.90
C ARG A 217 -35.01 -2.06 -1.93
N SER A 218 -34.07 -2.00 -2.85
CA SER A 218 -34.04 -2.89 -4.03
C SER A 218 -32.98 -3.98 -3.94
N HIS A 219 -32.05 -3.91 -2.98
CA HIS A 219 -30.88 -4.77 -2.87
C HIS A 219 -29.98 -4.74 -4.12
N ARG A 220 -29.98 -3.61 -4.83
CA ARG A 220 -29.19 -3.37 -6.04
C ARG A 220 -27.94 -2.55 -5.73
N THR A 221 -26.92 -2.67 -6.57
CA THR A 221 -25.67 -1.91 -6.47
C THR A 221 -25.69 -0.79 -7.50
N ILE A 222 -26.19 0.37 -7.08
CA ILE A 222 -26.44 1.53 -7.97
C ILE A 222 -25.59 2.74 -7.60
N ASP A 223 -24.99 2.72 -6.41
CA ASP A 223 -24.03 3.71 -5.95
C ASP A 223 -22.62 3.10 -6.07
N TYR A 224 -21.73 3.76 -6.81
CA TYR A 224 -20.36 3.29 -7.00
C TYR A 224 -19.48 4.42 -7.54
N ALA A 225 -18.26 4.08 -7.96
CA ALA A 225 -17.34 5.03 -8.57
C ALA A 225 -16.72 4.46 -9.84
N PHE A 226 -16.14 5.34 -10.64
CA PHE A 226 -15.18 5.04 -11.68
C PHE A 226 -13.93 5.88 -11.46
N THR A 227 -12.76 5.33 -11.75
CA THR A 227 -11.49 6.05 -11.62
C THR A 227 -10.65 5.97 -12.88
N SER A 228 -9.85 7.02 -13.10
CA SER A 228 -8.81 7.09 -14.14
C SER A 228 -7.57 7.70 -13.50
N GLY A 229 -6.43 6.99 -13.54
CA GLY A 229 -5.16 7.42 -12.95
C GLY A 229 -5.17 7.70 -11.45
N VAL A 230 -6.15 7.15 -10.72
CA VAL A 230 -6.18 7.14 -9.26
C VAL A 230 -6.74 5.82 -8.73
N HIS A 231 -6.18 5.34 -7.61
CA HIS A 231 -6.68 4.18 -6.90
C HIS A 231 -7.65 4.58 -5.79
N LEU A 232 -8.87 4.05 -5.88
CA LEU A 232 -9.91 4.16 -4.87
C LEU A 232 -10.29 2.76 -4.39
N SER A 233 -10.14 2.50 -3.10
CA SER A 233 -10.82 1.38 -2.45
C SER A 233 -12.17 1.87 -1.94
N LEU A 234 -13.26 1.11 -2.16
CA LEU A 234 -14.61 1.49 -1.77
C LEU A 234 -15.29 0.34 -1.02
N GLN A 235 -16.00 0.65 0.06
CA GLN A 235 -16.75 -0.30 0.88
C GLN A 235 -18.10 0.28 1.27
N THR A 236 -19.10 -0.57 1.40
CA THR A 236 -20.42 -0.20 1.90
C THR A 236 -20.37 -0.09 3.42
N TYR A 237 -20.93 0.99 3.97
CA TYR A 237 -21.05 1.20 5.40
C TYR A 237 -21.94 0.12 6.03
N GLN A 238 -21.45 -0.50 7.11
CA GLN A 238 -22.09 -1.64 7.78
C GLN A 238 -22.93 -1.24 9.00
N GLY A 239 -23.06 0.07 9.29
CA GLY A 239 -23.87 0.58 10.39
C GLY A 239 -25.27 1.00 9.94
N ASP A 240 -26.07 1.46 10.90
CA ASP A 240 -27.42 1.93 10.62
C ASP A 240 -27.40 3.28 9.89
N THR A 241 -28.32 3.44 8.94
CA THR A 241 -28.59 4.69 8.22
C THR A 241 -30.08 4.95 8.14
N THR A 242 -30.47 6.22 8.07
CA THR A 242 -31.88 6.63 7.87
C THR A 242 -32.24 6.85 6.40
N SER A 243 -31.27 6.71 5.49
CA SER A 243 -31.51 6.69 4.05
C SER A 243 -31.87 5.27 3.59
N ASP A 244 -32.57 5.14 2.46
CA ASP A 244 -32.72 3.84 1.79
C ASP A 244 -31.52 3.48 0.90
N HIS A 245 -30.44 4.26 1.01
CA HIS A 245 -29.13 3.98 0.44
C HIS A 245 -28.11 3.83 1.56
N LEU A 246 -27.18 2.89 1.42
CA LEU A 246 -26.05 2.74 2.33
C LEU A 246 -24.93 3.72 1.93
N PRO A 247 -24.33 4.44 2.90
CA PRO A 247 -23.15 5.24 2.65
C PRO A 247 -21.99 4.39 2.12
N LEU A 248 -21.17 4.98 1.26
CA LEU A 248 -19.95 4.39 0.73
C LEU A 248 -18.75 5.07 1.37
N LEU A 249 -17.86 4.26 1.94
CA LEU A 249 -16.61 4.71 2.53
C LEU A 249 -15.47 4.33 1.60
N GLY A 250 -14.59 5.28 1.30
CA GLY A 250 -13.48 5.06 0.39
C GLY A 250 -12.16 5.65 0.88
N ILE A 251 -11.06 5.13 0.33
CA ILE A 251 -9.71 5.64 0.55
C ILE A 251 -9.08 5.87 -0.83
N LEU A 252 -8.69 7.11 -1.08
CA LEU A 252 -7.96 7.55 -2.26
C LEU A 252 -6.47 7.58 -1.96
N ALA A 253 -5.72 6.72 -2.62
CA ALA A 253 -4.27 6.70 -2.50
C ALA A 253 -3.68 7.92 -3.23
N CYS A 254 -3.06 8.84 -2.50
CA CYS A 254 -2.53 10.10 -3.05
C CYS A 254 -1.05 10.05 -3.43
N ASP A 255 -0.36 8.97 -3.07
CA ASP A 255 0.99 8.71 -3.56
C ASP A 255 0.92 7.86 -4.84
N GLY A 256 1.95 7.95 -5.70
CA GLY A 256 2.20 7.11 -6.88
C GLY A 256 2.38 5.60 -6.61
N LYS A 257 1.63 5.05 -5.65
CA LYS A 257 1.34 3.65 -5.37
C LYS A 257 0.44 3.00 -6.45
N GLU A 258 -0.17 3.79 -7.33
CA GLU A 258 -1.15 3.31 -8.31
C GLU A 258 -0.57 2.25 -9.27
N GLN A 259 0.66 2.44 -9.72
CA GLN A 259 1.33 1.49 -10.60
C GLN A 259 1.90 0.27 -9.84
N ALA A 260 2.07 0.39 -8.52
CA ALA A 260 2.38 -0.73 -7.63
C ALA A 260 1.19 -1.64 -7.40
N LEU A 261 -0.01 -1.07 -7.27
CA LEU A 261 -1.25 -1.77 -6.93
C LEU A 261 -1.80 -2.59 -8.09
N VAL A 262 -1.81 -2.08 -9.34
CA VAL A 262 -2.26 -2.86 -10.51
C VAL A 262 -1.38 -4.10 -10.75
N LEU A 263 -0.10 -4.03 -10.39
CA LEU A 263 0.85 -5.16 -10.45
C LEU A 263 0.68 -6.12 -9.27
N ASN A 264 0.36 -5.61 -8.09
CA ASN A 264 0.19 -6.40 -6.86
C ASN A 264 -1.14 -7.19 -6.82
N ASP A 265 -2.23 -6.65 -7.39
CA ASP A 265 -3.60 -7.14 -7.16
C ASP A 265 -4.03 -8.30 -8.10
N ARG A 266 -3.22 -8.62 -9.12
CA ARG A 266 -3.49 -9.71 -10.07
C ARG A 266 -2.95 -11.09 -9.66
N GLY A 267 -2.44 -11.23 -8.43
CA GLY A 267 -1.77 -12.46 -7.98
C GLY A 267 -0.46 -12.76 -8.74
N LEU A 268 0.14 -11.74 -9.37
CA LEU A 268 1.35 -11.87 -10.19
C LEU A 268 2.64 -11.97 -9.37
N LEU A 269 2.59 -11.56 -8.10
CA LEU A 269 3.74 -11.63 -7.20
C LEU A 269 3.65 -12.87 -6.31
N PRO A 270 4.76 -13.62 -6.15
CA PRO A 270 4.77 -14.81 -5.33
C PRO A 270 4.59 -14.45 -3.85
N ASP A 271 3.94 -15.33 -3.09
CA ASP A 271 3.69 -15.15 -1.66
C ASP A 271 4.97 -14.99 -0.83
N ASN A 272 6.10 -15.44 -1.37
CA ASN A 272 7.38 -15.33 -0.71
C ASN A 272 8.13 -14.00 -0.94
N GLN A 273 7.58 -13.08 -1.74
CA GLN A 273 8.03 -11.69 -1.85
C GLN A 273 7.27 -10.80 -0.85
N SER A 274 8.00 -10.07 -0.01
CA SER A 274 7.45 -9.10 0.95
C SER A 274 7.90 -7.66 0.73
N GLY A 275 8.98 -7.42 -0.02
CA GLY A 275 9.46 -6.07 -0.26
C GLY A 275 8.47 -5.27 -1.10
N PHE A 276 8.26 -4.01 -0.73
CA PHE A 276 7.41 -3.06 -1.46
C PHE A 276 5.95 -3.52 -1.70
N ARG A 277 5.44 -4.43 -0.86
CA ARG A 277 4.04 -4.87 -0.87
C ARG A 277 3.28 -4.25 0.31
N ALA A 278 2.06 -3.80 0.04
CA ALA A 278 1.16 -3.34 1.09
C ALA A 278 0.91 -4.46 2.11
N ASN A 279 0.83 -4.12 3.39
CA ASN A 279 0.62 -5.05 4.51
C ASN A 279 1.71 -6.11 4.74
N HIS A 280 2.81 -6.09 3.98
CA HIS A 280 3.97 -6.93 4.23
C HIS A 280 5.05 -6.12 4.94
N ARG A 281 5.62 -6.69 6.02
CA ARG A 281 6.74 -6.06 6.75
C ARG A 281 7.95 -6.99 6.77
N LEU A 282 9.14 -6.40 6.87
CA LEU A 282 10.40 -7.15 6.99
C LEU A 282 10.37 -8.10 8.19
N GLN A 283 9.82 -7.67 9.32
CA GLN A 283 9.75 -8.48 10.54
C GLN A 283 8.98 -9.78 10.32
N SER A 284 7.88 -9.74 9.56
CA SER A 284 7.10 -10.93 9.23
C SER A 284 7.91 -11.91 8.38
N ARG A 285 8.68 -11.42 7.39
CA ARG A 285 9.51 -12.27 6.52
C ARG A 285 10.64 -12.92 7.29
N VAL A 286 11.30 -12.18 8.18
CA VAL A 286 12.34 -12.71 9.08
C VAL A 286 11.77 -13.76 10.03
N LEU A 287 10.57 -13.54 10.58
CA LEU A 287 9.92 -14.52 11.45
C LEU A 287 9.64 -15.83 10.72
N LEU A 288 9.11 -15.77 9.50
CA LEU A 288 8.87 -16.96 8.66
C LEU A 288 10.17 -17.72 8.34
N LEU A 289 11.26 -17.00 8.04
CA LEU A 289 12.58 -17.59 7.82
C LEU A 289 13.06 -18.33 9.08
N ILE A 290 12.96 -17.69 10.24
CA ILE A 290 13.37 -18.27 11.52
C ILE A 290 12.55 -19.50 11.87
N ASP A 291 11.23 -19.43 11.68
CA ASP A 291 10.31 -20.54 11.93
C ASP A 291 10.64 -21.74 11.03
N GLN A 292 10.94 -21.48 9.74
CA GLN A 292 11.36 -22.52 8.81
C GLN A 292 12.67 -23.19 9.22
N ILE A 293 13.71 -22.40 9.54
CA ILE A 293 15.00 -22.93 10.00
C ILE A 293 14.78 -23.75 11.28
N SER A 294 13.95 -23.27 12.20
CA SER A 294 13.63 -23.95 13.46
C SER A 294 12.93 -25.29 13.23
N SER A 295 11.97 -25.33 12.31
CA SER A 295 11.23 -26.53 11.93
C SER A 295 12.13 -27.58 11.28
N LEU A 296 13.00 -27.16 10.34
CA LEU A 296 13.96 -28.07 9.70
C LEU A 296 15.00 -28.60 10.70
N MET A 297 15.45 -27.76 11.64
CA MET A 297 16.35 -28.19 12.72
C MET A 297 15.70 -29.15 13.71
N ALA A 298 14.39 -29.03 13.98
CA ALA A 298 13.66 -29.95 14.85
C ALA A 298 13.73 -31.39 14.31
N ASN A 299 13.76 -31.53 12.99
CA ASN A 299 13.88 -32.80 12.27
C ASN A 299 15.32 -33.36 12.22
N SER A 300 16.27 -32.76 12.96
CA SER A 300 17.69 -33.17 13.02
C SER A 300 18.40 -33.22 11.66
N SER A 301 17.86 -32.56 10.64
CA SER A 301 18.47 -32.47 9.32
C SER A 301 19.52 -31.36 9.30
N PRO A 302 20.63 -31.51 8.55
CA PRO A 302 21.52 -30.39 8.29
C PRO A 302 20.76 -29.37 7.43
N VAL A 303 20.90 -28.09 7.78
CA VAL A 303 20.24 -26.97 7.09
C VAL A 303 21.31 -25.98 6.64
N CYS A 304 21.14 -25.43 5.45
CA CYS A 304 21.93 -24.32 4.95
C CYS A 304 21.01 -23.21 4.45
N THR A 305 21.24 -22.00 4.92
CA THR A 305 20.58 -20.78 4.45
C THR A 305 21.59 -19.93 3.71
N ILE A 306 21.30 -19.60 2.45
CA ILE A 306 22.10 -18.72 1.61
C ILE A 306 21.44 -17.35 1.57
N PHE A 307 22.20 -16.31 1.92
CA PHE A 307 21.83 -14.92 1.75
C PHE A 307 22.51 -14.39 0.50
N VAL A 308 21.72 -14.09 -0.54
CA VAL A 308 22.23 -13.57 -1.81
C VAL A 308 22.10 -12.05 -1.84
N ASP A 309 23.17 -11.39 -2.26
CA ASP A 309 23.23 -9.94 -2.49
C ASP A 309 23.53 -9.72 -3.97
N PHE A 310 22.76 -8.87 -4.65
CA PHE A 310 23.00 -8.47 -6.03
C PHE A 310 23.68 -7.09 -6.07
N ARG A 311 24.56 -6.86 -7.06
CA ARG A 311 25.28 -5.58 -7.17
C ARG A 311 24.38 -4.51 -7.77
N SER A 312 24.02 -3.52 -6.97
CA SER A 312 23.27 -2.34 -7.42
C SER A 312 22.00 -2.73 -8.18
N ALA A 313 21.18 -3.61 -7.60
CA ALA A 313 20.12 -4.33 -8.31
C ALA A 313 19.18 -3.43 -9.11
N PHE A 314 18.76 -2.31 -8.52
CA PHE A 314 17.90 -1.30 -9.16
C PHE A 314 18.56 -0.62 -10.37
N ASP A 315 19.88 -0.42 -10.35
CA ASP A 315 20.66 0.17 -11.44
C ASP A 315 20.87 -0.81 -12.60
N GLN A 316 20.58 -2.10 -12.38
CA GLN A 316 20.76 -3.17 -13.36
C GLN A 316 19.47 -3.60 -14.07
N LEU A 317 18.32 -2.99 -13.75
CA LEU A 317 17.04 -3.32 -14.38
C LEU A 317 17.15 -3.25 -15.92
N TRP A 318 16.98 -4.40 -16.58
CA TRP A 318 17.09 -4.53 -18.04
C TRP A 318 15.78 -4.15 -18.73
N PHE A 319 15.80 -3.10 -19.56
CA PHE A 319 14.58 -2.52 -20.13
C PHE A 319 13.82 -3.47 -21.04
N ASP A 320 14.47 -4.05 -22.04
CA ASP A 320 13.80 -4.92 -23.03
C ASP A 320 13.28 -6.21 -22.37
N GLY A 321 14.09 -6.80 -21.47
CA GLY A 321 13.69 -7.96 -20.69
C GLY A 321 12.49 -7.67 -19.78
N CYS A 322 12.49 -6.49 -19.14
CA CYS A 322 11.38 -6.03 -18.30
C CYS A 322 10.11 -5.86 -19.13
N VAL A 323 10.15 -5.08 -20.20
CA VAL A 323 9.01 -4.84 -21.10
C VAL A 323 8.45 -6.16 -21.64
N GLY A 324 9.32 -7.04 -22.15
CA GLY A 324 8.91 -8.35 -22.67
C GLY A 324 8.32 -9.27 -21.60
N LYS A 325 8.81 -9.17 -20.36
CA LYS A 325 8.23 -9.92 -19.23
C LYS A 325 6.86 -9.39 -18.82
N LEU A 326 6.70 -8.07 -18.72
CA LEU A 326 5.42 -7.45 -18.40
C LEU A 326 4.34 -7.84 -19.42
N SER A 327 4.67 -7.88 -20.72
CA SER A 327 3.76 -8.41 -21.75
C SER A 327 3.39 -9.88 -21.54
N ARG A 328 4.36 -10.74 -21.19
CA ARG A 328 4.11 -12.17 -20.94
C ARG A 328 3.23 -12.41 -19.71
N LEU A 329 3.29 -11.52 -18.72
CA LEU A 329 2.43 -11.57 -17.53
C LEU A 329 0.99 -11.08 -17.80
N GLY A 330 0.64 -10.74 -19.05
CA GLY A 330 -0.70 -10.32 -19.42
C GLY A 330 -1.05 -8.89 -18.97
N ILE A 331 -0.04 -8.05 -18.71
CA ILE A 331 -0.25 -6.63 -18.41
C ILE A 331 -0.75 -5.95 -19.70
N PRO A 332 -1.81 -5.11 -19.64
CA PRO A 332 -2.39 -4.54 -20.84
C PRO A 332 -1.36 -3.71 -21.63
N ALA A 333 -1.42 -3.80 -22.95
CA ALA A 333 -0.41 -3.24 -23.85
C ALA A 333 -0.18 -1.73 -23.66
N ALA A 334 -1.22 -0.98 -23.31
CA ALA A 334 -1.11 0.46 -23.02
C ALA A 334 -0.17 0.73 -21.83
N TYR A 335 -0.31 -0.01 -20.72
CA TYR A 335 0.58 0.10 -19.56
C TYR A 335 2.01 -0.30 -19.89
N VAL A 336 2.19 -1.38 -20.66
CA VAL A 336 3.52 -1.83 -21.09
C VAL A 336 4.20 -0.77 -21.96
N ALA A 337 3.46 -0.15 -22.90
CA ALA A 337 3.98 0.93 -23.73
C ALA A 337 4.38 2.16 -22.90
N TRP A 338 3.56 2.54 -21.92
CA TRP A 338 3.87 3.63 -21.01
C TRP A 338 5.12 3.35 -20.15
N ILE A 339 5.25 2.15 -19.57
CA ILE A 339 6.44 1.74 -18.81
C ILE A 339 7.69 1.74 -19.71
N LYS A 340 7.55 1.33 -20.98
CA LYS A 340 8.64 1.36 -21.95
C LYS A 340 9.11 2.79 -22.21
N GLU A 341 8.21 3.73 -22.45
CA GLU A 341 8.56 5.15 -22.61
C GLU A 341 9.19 5.73 -21.34
N TRP A 342 8.68 5.36 -20.17
CA TRP A 342 9.24 5.77 -18.87
C TRP A 342 10.66 5.23 -18.62
N LEU A 343 10.98 4.01 -19.06
CA LEU A 343 12.32 3.43 -18.93
C LEU A 343 13.33 3.98 -19.94
N THR A 344 12.88 4.28 -21.17
CA THR A 344 13.73 4.61 -22.32
C THR A 344 13.96 6.11 -22.51
N ASN A 345 14.84 6.50 -23.44
CA ASN A 345 15.18 7.91 -23.76
C ASN A 345 15.71 8.80 -22.63
N ARG A 346 16.04 8.23 -21.47
CA ARG A 346 16.63 8.96 -20.34
C ARG A 346 18.09 9.30 -20.57
N ARG A 347 18.51 10.47 -20.11
CA ARG A 347 19.88 10.96 -20.16
C ARG A 347 20.26 11.49 -18.80
N GLY A 348 21.43 11.14 -18.28
CA GLY A 348 21.93 11.70 -17.03
C GLY A 348 23.12 12.62 -17.26
N TYR A 349 23.43 13.43 -16.26
CA TYR A 349 24.73 14.07 -16.12
C TYR A 349 25.20 14.02 -14.66
N ILE A 350 26.52 14.06 -14.49
CA ILE A 350 27.18 14.13 -13.19
C ILE A 350 27.54 15.60 -12.91
N ASP A 351 27.15 16.11 -11.75
CA ASP A 351 27.61 17.39 -11.20
C ASP A 351 28.54 17.14 -10.00
N ILE A 352 29.79 17.61 -10.12
CA ILE A 352 30.74 17.64 -9.02
C ILE A 352 31.04 19.10 -8.70
N GLN A 353 30.53 19.58 -7.57
CA GLN A 353 30.80 20.92 -7.03
C GLN A 353 30.52 22.06 -8.04
N GLY A 354 29.44 21.94 -8.81
CA GLY A 354 29.03 22.93 -9.82
C GLY A 354 29.65 22.71 -11.19
N THR A 355 30.47 21.67 -11.37
CA THR A 355 31.01 21.26 -12.67
C THR A 355 30.20 20.11 -13.23
N CYS A 356 29.44 20.38 -14.28
CA CYS A 356 28.63 19.38 -14.97
C CYS A 356 29.41 18.66 -16.07
N SER A 357 29.30 17.34 -16.09
CA SER A 357 29.69 16.52 -17.24
C SER A 357 28.71 16.69 -18.41
N ARG A 358 29.10 16.19 -19.60
CA ARG A 358 28.17 16.09 -20.73
C ARG A 358 27.03 15.12 -20.42
N TRP A 359 25.85 15.40 -20.96
CA TRP A 359 24.74 14.45 -20.96
C TRP A 359 25.16 13.12 -21.61
N PHE A 360 24.77 12.01 -20.98
CA PHE A 360 24.98 10.67 -21.50
C PHE A 360 23.70 9.83 -21.39
N PRO A 361 23.44 8.92 -22.34
CA PRO A 361 22.24 8.09 -22.32
C PRO A 361 22.30 7.05 -21.19
N ILE A 362 21.18 6.84 -20.52
CA ILE A 362 21.00 5.79 -19.51
C ILE A 362 20.37 4.57 -20.18
N LYS A 363 21.07 3.43 -20.15
CA LYS A 363 20.70 2.22 -20.90
C LYS A 363 20.11 1.10 -20.05
N ARG A 364 20.16 1.22 -18.72
CA ARG A 364 19.63 0.27 -17.74
C ARG A 364 19.35 0.95 -16.41
N GLY A 365 18.60 0.27 -15.55
CA GLY A 365 18.27 0.70 -14.20
C GLY A 365 17.02 1.57 -14.12
N GLY A 366 16.26 1.49 -13.04
CA GLY A 366 15.08 2.35 -12.84
C GLY A 366 15.46 3.79 -12.44
N PRO A 367 14.62 4.80 -12.74
CA PRO A 367 14.77 6.13 -12.16
C PRO A 367 14.81 6.09 -10.62
N GLN A 368 15.89 6.58 -10.04
CA GLN A 368 16.06 6.63 -8.59
C GLN A 368 15.11 7.67 -8.00
N GLY A 369 14.39 7.31 -6.93
CA GLY A 369 13.39 8.17 -6.30
C GLY A 369 11.99 8.08 -6.93
N SER A 370 11.82 7.33 -8.03
CA SER A 370 10.49 7.03 -8.55
C SER A 370 9.81 5.96 -7.69
N SER A 371 8.54 6.21 -7.32
CA SER A 371 7.68 5.24 -6.63
C SER A 371 7.39 4.00 -7.47
N LEU A 372 7.53 4.08 -8.79
CA LEU A 372 7.28 2.97 -9.73
C LEU A 372 8.43 1.96 -9.79
N THR A 373 9.67 2.44 -9.67
CA THR A 373 10.88 1.61 -9.82
C THR A 373 10.83 0.34 -8.95
N PRO A 374 10.48 0.41 -7.65
CA PRO A 374 10.32 -0.78 -6.82
C PRO A 374 9.30 -1.80 -7.36
N SER A 375 8.16 -1.34 -7.85
CA SER A 375 7.06 -2.21 -8.31
C SER A 375 7.37 -2.91 -9.61
N VAL A 376 7.94 -2.18 -10.57
CA VAL A 376 8.43 -2.77 -11.82
C VAL A 376 9.55 -3.76 -11.54
N PHE A 377 10.43 -3.45 -10.58
CA PHE A 377 11.52 -4.33 -10.20
C PHE A 377 11.03 -5.66 -9.62
N ILE A 378 10.14 -5.64 -8.61
CA ILE A 378 9.63 -6.88 -8.00
C ILE A 378 8.80 -7.71 -8.99
N THR A 379 8.08 -7.07 -9.91
CA THR A 379 7.32 -7.74 -10.97
C THR A 379 8.26 -8.38 -11.99
N TYR A 380 9.32 -7.68 -12.38
CA TYR A 380 10.34 -8.23 -13.27
C TYR A 380 11.08 -9.43 -12.65
N HIS A 381 11.15 -9.52 -11.32
CA HIS A 381 11.76 -10.65 -10.60
C HIS A 381 10.74 -11.60 -9.95
N SER A 382 9.47 -11.59 -10.40
CA SER A 382 8.41 -12.39 -9.77
C SER A 382 8.60 -13.90 -9.85
N ASP A 383 9.36 -14.38 -10.83
CA ASP A 383 9.69 -15.80 -11.07
C ASP A 383 11.03 -16.23 -10.45
N MET A 384 11.68 -15.35 -9.66
CA MET A 384 13.00 -15.65 -9.09
C MET A 384 12.97 -16.92 -8.22
N SER A 385 11.87 -17.12 -7.49
CA SER A 385 11.66 -18.31 -6.66
C SER A 385 11.57 -19.60 -7.49
N ASP A 386 10.99 -19.52 -8.69
CA ASP A 386 10.82 -20.68 -9.59
C ASP A 386 12.16 -21.16 -10.17
N ALA A 387 13.16 -20.28 -10.21
CA ALA A 387 14.52 -20.64 -10.60
C ALA A 387 15.21 -21.56 -9.57
N PHE A 388 14.71 -21.61 -8.32
CA PHE A 388 15.35 -22.35 -7.22
C PHE A 388 14.36 -23.32 -6.54
N PRO A 389 13.77 -24.30 -7.27
CA PRO A 389 12.66 -25.11 -6.78
C PRO A 389 13.01 -26.02 -5.59
N MET A 390 14.30 -26.28 -5.37
CA MET A 390 14.80 -27.09 -4.26
C MET A 390 14.98 -26.30 -2.96
N ALA A 391 14.86 -24.97 -3.01
CA ALA A 391 15.07 -24.08 -1.88
C ALA A 391 13.75 -23.40 -1.48
N MET A 392 13.57 -23.26 -0.17
CA MET A 392 12.55 -22.37 0.37
C MET A 392 13.11 -20.95 0.36
N SER A 393 12.64 -20.11 -0.55
CA SER A 393 13.10 -18.73 -0.72
C SER A 393 12.24 -17.73 0.03
N PHE A 394 12.88 -16.70 0.55
CA PHE A 394 12.32 -15.59 1.31
C PHE A 394 12.86 -14.30 0.68
N LEU A 395 12.00 -13.58 -0.02
CA LEU A 395 12.37 -12.39 -0.80
C LEU A 395 11.91 -11.13 -0.09
N PHE A 396 12.78 -10.12 -0.08
CA PHE A 396 12.46 -8.77 0.30
C PHE A 396 13.11 -7.81 -0.69
N ALA A 397 12.35 -7.42 -1.71
CA ALA A 397 12.87 -6.67 -2.86
C ALA A 397 13.99 -7.44 -3.58
N ASP A 398 15.21 -6.91 -3.60
CA ASP A 398 16.41 -7.55 -4.15
C ASP A 398 17.12 -8.49 -3.16
N ASP A 399 16.82 -8.40 -1.86
CA ASP A 399 17.38 -9.31 -0.85
C ASP A 399 16.74 -10.69 -0.93
N VAL A 400 17.57 -11.72 -1.01
CA VAL A 400 17.13 -13.13 -1.09
C VAL A 400 17.74 -13.94 0.04
N ALA A 401 16.91 -14.64 0.81
CA ALA A 401 17.33 -15.73 1.67
C ALA A 401 16.75 -17.05 1.17
N ALA A 402 17.59 -18.03 0.85
CA ALA A 402 17.20 -19.34 0.35
C ALA A 402 17.63 -20.44 1.34
N THR A 403 16.69 -21.22 1.85
CA THR A 403 16.96 -22.27 2.85
C THR A 403 16.75 -23.65 2.25
N MET A 404 17.73 -24.53 2.45
CA MET A 404 17.71 -25.92 2.02
C MET A 404 18.09 -26.84 3.18
N ALA A 405 17.57 -28.06 3.16
CA ALA A 405 17.93 -29.11 4.12
C ALA A 405 18.31 -30.40 3.39
N GLY A 406 19.14 -31.22 4.03
CA GLY A 406 19.43 -32.57 3.55
C GLY A 406 18.19 -33.46 3.58
N GLN A 407 18.10 -34.43 2.68
CA GLN A 407 16.99 -35.36 2.59
C GLN A 407 16.79 -36.13 3.90
N MET A 408 15.57 -36.09 4.44
CA MET A 408 15.22 -36.85 5.63
C MET A 408 15.18 -38.37 5.37
N GLY A 409 15.40 -39.17 6.43
CA GLY A 409 15.25 -40.63 6.38
C GLY A 409 16.51 -41.40 5.97
N ILE A 410 17.62 -40.72 5.67
CA ILE A 410 18.94 -41.33 5.43
C ILE A 410 19.93 -40.98 6.56
N LYS A 411 21.11 -41.61 6.58
CA LYS A 411 22.13 -41.32 7.59
C LYS A 411 22.55 -39.85 7.49
N TYR A 412 22.82 -39.21 8.62
CA TYR A 412 23.17 -37.79 8.68
C TYR A 412 24.34 -37.40 7.75
N THR A 413 25.35 -38.25 7.61
CA THR A 413 26.46 -38.04 6.65
C THR A 413 25.97 -37.98 5.21
N ASP A 414 25.04 -38.86 4.83
CA ASP A 414 24.45 -38.90 3.50
C ASP A 414 23.51 -37.69 3.29
N GLN A 415 22.87 -37.19 4.36
CA GLN A 415 22.10 -35.93 4.32
C GLN A 415 22.98 -34.73 4.04
N CYS A 416 24.18 -34.66 4.62
CA CYS A 416 25.15 -33.60 4.33
C CYS A 416 25.60 -33.64 2.86
N ILE A 417 25.93 -34.83 2.34
CA ILE A 417 26.33 -35.01 0.94
C ILE A 417 25.18 -34.65 -0.02
N ASP A 418 23.95 -35.04 0.31
CA ASP A 418 22.76 -34.63 -0.44
C ASP A 418 22.60 -33.12 -0.43
N LEU A 419 22.65 -32.47 0.75
CA LEU A 419 22.56 -31.02 0.88
C LEU A 419 23.63 -30.30 0.05
N GLU A 420 24.86 -30.79 0.02
CA GLU A 420 25.92 -30.26 -0.84
C GLU A 420 25.57 -30.29 -2.32
N LYS A 421 25.02 -31.40 -2.81
CA LYS A 421 24.57 -31.53 -4.21
C LYS A 421 23.43 -30.56 -4.52
N ARG A 422 22.49 -30.40 -3.58
CA ARG A 422 21.38 -29.43 -3.71
C ARG A 422 21.89 -28.00 -3.76
N LEU A 423 22.87 -27.66 -2.90
CA LEU A 423 23.50 -26.35 -2.88
C LEU A 423 24.25 -26.06 -4.17
N ALA A 424 24.96 -27.03 -4.74
CA ALA A 424 25.63 -26.87 -6.02
C ALA A 424 24.63 -26.57 -7.14
N SER A 425 23.55 -27.37 -7.24
CA SER A 425 22.45 -27.12 -8.19
C SER A 425 21.81 -25.74 -7.99
N PHE A 426 21.64 -25.31 -6.74
CA PHE A 426 21.16 -23.97 -6.43
C PHE A 426 22.08 -22.88 -6.98
N PHE A 427 23.39 -22.98 -6.80
CA PHE A 427 24.34 -21.98 -7.33
C PHE A 427 24.37 -21.96 -8.85
N ASP A 428 24.32 -23.12 -9.51
CA ASP A 428 24.24 -23.20 -10.98
C ASP A 428 23.00 -22.47 -11.50
N ASN A 429 21.84 -22.69 -10.86
CA ASN A 429 20.60 -21.99 -11.20
C ASN A 429 20.68 -20.50 -10.88
N LEU A 430 21.35 -20.11 -9.78
CA LEU A 430 21.49 -18.71 -9.37
C LEU A 430 22.35 -17.93 -10.36
N GLU A 431 23.43 -18.54 -10.86
CA GLU A 431 24.26 -17.96 -11.91
C GLU A 431 23.51 -17.84 -13.23
N TYR A 432 22.76 -18.89 -13.61
CA TYR A 432 21.92 -18.85 -14.79
C TYR A 432 20.89 -17.72 -14.70
N TYR A 433 20.21 -17.59 -13.56
CA TYR A 433 19.27 -16.51 -13.30
C TYR A 433 19.94 -15.14 -13.34
N SER A 434 21.12 -15.01 -12.72
CA SER A 434 21.92 -13.77 -12.69
C SER A 434 22.23 -13.26 -14.10
N VAL A 435 22.62 -14.16 -15.01
CA VAL A 435 22.89 -13.82 -16.41
C VAL A 435 21.60 -13.48 -17.15
N LEU A 436 20.57 -14.30 -17.02
CA LEU A 436 19.29 -14.14 -17.72
C LEU A 436 18.59 -12.81 -17.35
N SER A 437 18.58 -12.49 -16.06
CA SER A 437 17.90 -11.30 -15.51
C SER A 437 18.76 -10.03 -15.54
N VAL A 438 20.05 -10.17 -15.89
CA VAL A 438 21.07 -9.10 -15.82
C VAL A 438 21.27 -8.60 -14.38
N GLN A 439 21.18 -9.50 -13.39
CA GLN A 439 21.41 -9.19 -11.97
C GLN A 439 22.73 -9.80 -11.48
N PRO A 440 23.87 -9.10 -11.60
CA PRO A 440 25.16 -9.62 -11.20
C PRO A 440 25.25 -9.89 -9.69
N ILE A 441 25.62 -11.11 -9.32
CA ILE A 441 25.78 -11.51 -7.92
C ILE A 441 26.96 -10.77 -7.28
N ASN A 442 26.77 -10.35 -6.04
CA ASN A 442 27.82 -9.82 -5.20
C ASN A 442 28.44 -10.94 -4.34
N TYR A 443 29.40 -11.65 -4.92
CA TYR A 443 30.08 -12.76 -4.25
C TYR A 443 30.70 -12.42 -2.88
N LYS A 444 31.09 -11.15 -2.64
CA LYS A 444 31.67 -10.72 -1.35
C LYS A 444 30.62 -10.54 -0.25
N LYS A 445 29.38 -10.22 -0.64
CA LYS A 445 28.26 -9.99 0.28
C LYS A 445 27.28 -11.15 0.33
N THR A 446 27.37 -12.09 -0.60
CA THR A 446 26.63 -13.35 -0.55
C THR A 446 27.25 -14.26 0.51
N HIS A 447 26.43 -14.78 1.42
CA HIS A 447 26.89 -15.56 2.58
C HIS A 447 26.09 -16.86 2.71
N ALA A 448 26.76 -17.95 3.12
CA ALA A 448 26.11 -19.22 3.44
C ALA A 448 26.21 -19.50 4.95
N MET A 449 25.08 -19.80 5.56
CA MET A 449 24.96 -20.11 6.98
C MET A 449 24.56 -21.56 7.16
N TRP A 450 25.36 -22.33 7.91
CA TRP A 450 25.07 -23.73 8.21
C TRP A 450 24.51 -23.86 9.62
N THR A 451 23.35 -24.50 9.72
CA THR A 451 22.61 -24.74 10.97
C THR A 451 22.36 -26.22 11.16
N ALA A 452 22.75 -26.74 12.33
CA ALA A 452 22.57 -28.15 12.67
C ALA A 452 22.34 -28.33 14.18
N ARG A 453 21.54 -29.33 14.55
CA ARG A 453 21.25 -29.68 15.94
C ARG A 453 22.29 -30.67 16.47
N ALA A 454 23.30 -30.16 17.18
CA ALA A 454 24.24 -30.87 18.07
C ALA A 454 25.02 -32.10 17.54
N VAL A 455 24.75 -32.61 16.34
CA VAL A 455 25.57 -33.59 15.62
C VAL A 455 26.60 -32.80 14.81
N SER A 456 27.84 -33.27 14.78
CA SER A 456 28.99 -32.64 14.10
C SER A 456 28.68 -32.08 12.71
N TYR A 457 29.35 -30.97 12.34
CA TYR A 457 29.34 -30.42 10.99
C TYR A 457 30.04 -31.40 10.01
N PRO A 458 29.73 -31.36 8.69
CA PRO A 458 30.55 -32.05 7.71
C PRO A 458 32.00 -31.58 7.85
N ASN A 459 32.91 -32.52 8.10
CA ASN A 459 34.34 -32.26 8.23
C ASN A 459 35.09 -33.10 7.17
N PRO A 460 35.71 -32.48 6.15
CA PRO A 460 35.82 -31.03 5.94
C PRO A 460 34.47 -30.39 5.56
N MET A 461 34.34 -29.09 5.82
CA MET A 461 33.20 -28.30 5.33
C MET A 461 33.21 -28.29 3.80
N PRO A 462 32.06 -28.43 3.14
CA PRO A 462 31.98 -28.36 1.69
C PRO A 462 32.41 -27.00 1.18
N ILE A 463 33.31 -27.01 0.20
CA ILE A 463 33.68 -25.82 -0.57
C ILE A 463 32.52 -25.53 -1.53
N LEU A 464 31.72 -24.52 -1.21
CA LEU A 464 30.65 -24.06 -2.07
C LEU A 464 31.24 -23.10 -3.10
N LYS A 465 31.07 -23.42 -4.38
CA LYS A 465 31.47 -22.58 -5.49
C LYS A 465 30.24 -21.91 -6.08
N CYS A 466 30.38 -20.62 -6.36
CA CYS A 466 29.45 -19.85 -7.17
C CYS A 466 30.32 -19.13 -8.22
N GLY A 467 30.33 -19.70 -9.42
CA GLY A 467 31.15 -19.33 -10.56
C GLY A 467 32.62 -19.61 -10.30
N TRP A 468 33.46 -18.63 -10.61
CA TRP A 468 34.89 -18.70 -10.35
C TRP A 468 35.26 -18.40 -8.89
N SER A 469 34.29 -17.99 -8.05
CA SER A 469 34.52 -17.62 -6.66
C SER A 469 34.16 -18.76 -5.72
N SER A 470 35.05 -19.04 -4.76
CA SER A 470 34.69 -19.78 -3.55
C SER A 470 33.84 -18.85 -2.67
N LEU A 471 32.71 -19.34 -2.14
CA LEU A 471 32.03 -18.65 -1.04
C LEU A 471 32.84 -18.91 0.22
N ILE A 472 33.61 -17.92 0.68
CA ILE A 472 34.61 -18.10 1.74
C ILE A 472 34.03 -17.81 3.14
N ASN A 473 32.89 -17.13 3.24
CA ASN A 473 32.33 -16.74 4.53
C ASN A 473 31.25 -17.72 5.00
N TYR A 474 31.71 -18.73 5.74
CA TYR A 474 30.86 -19.69 6.44
C TYR A 474 30.59 -19.19 7.87
N THR A 475 29.32 -19.08 8.25
CA THR A 475 28.94 -18.93 9.66
C THR A 475 28.34 -20.25 10.15
N LEU A 476 29.01 -20.88 11.11
CA LEU A 476 28.57 -22.10 11.77
C LEU A 476 27.82 -21.76 13.06
N LEU A 477 26.53 -22.11 13.13
CA LEU A 477 25.73 -21.92 14.33
C LEU A 477 25.38 -23.24 15.00
N LYS A 478 26.00 -23.47 16.16
CA LYS A 478 25.70 -24.56 17.06
C LYS A 478 24.63 -24.11 18.06
N ILE A 479 23.36 -24.35 17.73
CA ILE A 479 22.24 -23.98 18.60
C ILE A 479 22.03 -25.11 19.61
N ARG A 480 22.54 -24.92 20.83
CA ARG A 480 22.35 -25.88 21.94
C ARG A 480 20.99 -25.72 22.63
N GLN A 481 20.37 -24.53 22.60
CA GLN A 481 19.05 -24.22 23.17
C GLN A 481 18.37 -23.02 22.48
N ARG A 482 17.04 -22.86 22.62
CA ARG A 482 16.19 -21.79 22.03
C ARG A 482 16.75 -20.36 22.13
N THR A 483 17.57 -20.06 23.14
CA THR A 483 18.18 -18.74 23.41
C THR A 483 19.31 -18.34 22.46
N THR A 484 19.90 -19.25 21.67
CA THR A 484 21.05 -18.93 20.81
C THR A 484 20.66 -18.13 19.55
N LEU A 485 19.40 -18.18 19.14
CA LEU A 485 18.91 -17.56 17.90
C LEU A 485 19.00 -16.02 17.94
N VAL A 486 18.87 -15.42 19.14
CA VAL A 486 18.97 -13.97 19.40
C VAL A 486 20.42 -13.44 19.26
N ASN A 487 21.43 -14.27 19.53
CA ASN A 487 22.84 -13.85 19.40
C ASN A 487 23.34 -13.88 17.95
N THR A 488 22.69 -14.68 17.08
CA THR A 488 22.96 -14.75 15.64
C THR A 488 22.77 -13.41 14.93
N CYS A 489 21.83 -12.61 15.43
CA CYS A 489 21.48 -11.29 14.92
C CYS A 489 22.64 -10.28 15.00
N LYS A 490 23.62 -10.50 15.91
CA LYS A 490 24.81 -9.66 16.03
C LYS A 490 25.83 -9.85 14.89
N TYR A 491 25.85 -11.01 14.24
CA TYR A 491 26.77 -11.29 13.13
C TYR A 491 26.35 -10.66 11.80
N ALA A 492 25.14 -10.09 11.72
CA ALA A 492 24.64 -9.33 10.57
C ALA A 492 25.10 -7.85 10.55
N GLY A 493 25.98 -7.44 11.47
CA GLY A 493 26.73 -6.17 11.42
C GLY A 493 26.08 -4.98 12.13
N VAL A 494 26.34 -4.79 13.43
CA VAL A 494 26.25 -3.50 14.16
C VAL A 494 27.29 -3.47 15.30
N SER A 495 27.99 -2.34 15.46
CA SER A 495 28.96 -2.09 16.52
C SER A 495 28.31 -2.02 17.91
N SER A 496 28.98 -2.63 18.90
CA SER A 496 28.59 -2.61 20.30
C SER A 496 28.71 -1.21 20.92
N ASN A 497 27.59 -0.64 21.35
CA ASN A 497 27.44 -0.05 22.69
C ASN A 497 25.95 0.26 22.91
N GLU A 498 25.46 -0.03 24.13
CA GLU A 498 24.09 0.18 24.62
C GLU A 498 23.04 -0.91 24.29
N ALA A 499 23.12 -2.06 24.97
CA ALA A 499 21.96 -2.92 25.18
C ALA A 499 22.14 -3.80 26.43
N THR A 500 22.16 -3.18 27.61
CA THR A 500 21.92 -3.88 28.88
C THR A 500 20.55 -3.46 29.40
N ASN A 501 19.65 -4.44 29.55
CA ASN A 501 18.36 -4.42 30.29
C ASN A 501 17.04 -4.04 29.58
N ARG A 502 16.70 -4.62 28.41
CA ARG A 502 15.27 -4.82 28.03
C ARG A 502 15.05 -6.15 27.27
N PRO A 503 14.03 -6.96 27.59
CA PRO A 503 13.64 -8.11 26.79
C PRO A 503 12.86 -7.61 25.56
N PHE A 504 13.17 -8.13 24.38
CA PHE A 504 12.58 -7.76 23.08
C PHE A 504 12.98 -6.38 22.53
N ALA A 505 14.24 -6.26 22.10
CA ALA A 505 14.62 -5.34 21.03
C ALA A 505 15.74 -5.98 20.20
N CYS A 506 15.40 -6.54 19.04
CA CYS A 506 16.38 -6.85 18.00
C CYS A 506 16.16 -5.85 16.87
N VAL A 507 17.01 -4.83 16.84
CA VAL A 507 17.12 -3.91 15.70
C VAL A 507 18.01 -4.61 14.68
N PHE A 508 17.45 -4.94 13.53
CA PHE A 508 18.19 -5.41 12.37
C PHE A 508 18.23 -4.28 11.34
N TYR A 509 19.43 -3.85 10.98
CA TYR A 509 19.63 -2.99 9.81
C TYR A 509 19.93 -3.90 8.61
N MET A 510 18.95 -4.11 7.74
CA MET A 510 19.23 -4.43 6.34
C MET A 510 19.35 -3.09 5.62
N SER A 511 20.60 -2.66 5.38
CA SER A 511 20.97 -1.51 4.53
C SER A 511 20.04 -0.27 4.63
N GLU A 512 20.17 0.52 5.70
CA GLU A 512 20.04 1.97 5.51
C GLU A 512 21.37 2.45 4.91
N LYS A 513 21.35 2.87 3.64
CA LYS A 513 22.48 3.58 3.03
C LYS A 513 22.68 4.91 3.77
N SER A 514 23.49 4.92 4.82
CA SER A 514 24.11 6.15 5.32
C SER A 514 25.31 6.47 4.43
N ILE A 515 25.10 7.35 3.46
CA ILE A 515 26.16 7.97 2.67
C ILE A 515 26.78 9.08 3.55
N PRO A 516 28.09 9.07 3.85
CA PRO A 516 28.73 10.21 4.49
C PRO A 516 28.65 11.41 3.54
N LEU A 517 28.03 12.50 4.00
CA LEU A 517 27.65 13.67 3.22
C LEU A 517 28.84 14.60 2.85
N SER A 518 30.07 14.10 2.79
CA SER A 518 31.26 14.96 2.59
C SER A 518 31.98 14.83 1.25
N SER A 519 31.52 14.02 0.29
CA SER A 519 32.14 14.00 -1.05
C SER A 519 31.31 13.36 -2.18
N VAL A 520 29.98 13.48 -2.17
CA VAL A 520 29.12 12.88 -3.21
C VAL A 520 28.76 13.92 -4.25
N GLY A 521 29.28 13.77 -5.47
CA GLY A 521 28.77 14.48 -6.64
C GLY A 521 27.30 14.15 -6.84
N ARG A 522 26.48 15.17 -7.13
CA ARG A 522 25.04 15.00 -7.34
C ARG A 522 24.82 14.43 -8.73
N PHE A 523 24.12 13.31 -8.80
CA PHE A 523 23.64 12.74 -10.05
C PHE A 523 22.28 13.36 -10.35
N TYR A 524 22.14 13.95 -11.53
CA TYR A 524 20.89 14.50 -12.04
C TYR A 524 20.45 13.65 -13.24
N PHE A 525 19.19 13.19 -13.18
CA PHE A 525 18.56 12.31 -14.18
C PHE A 525 17.72 13.08 -15.18
#